data_AF-A0A1L7JME4-F1
#
_entry.id   AF-A0A1L7JME4-F1
#
_cell.length_a   1.000
_cell.length_b   1.000
_cell.length_c   1.000
_cell.angle_alpha   90.00
_cell.angle_beta   90.00
_cell.angle_gamma   90.00
#
_symmetry.space_group_name_H-M   'P 1'
#
loop_
_entity.id
_entity.type
_entity.pdbx_description
1 polymer ?
#
loop_
_entity_poly.entity_id
_entity_poly.type
_entity_poly.pdbx_seq_one_letter_code
_entity_poly.pdbx_strand_id
1 'polypeptide(L)'
;MTNNLLHKHNTISCNKLTTQDTIFHCLSITNNKTIYIPYKKGLLLGNKLKIQVKEDDISQTLATVALGAGIGEKNSIGMGFCYGH
;
A
#
# COMPACT_ATOMS: atom_id res chain seq x y z
N MET A 1 1.38 -6.84 2.15
CA MET A 1 1.13 -5.37 2.08
C MET A 1 1.28 -4.71 3.45
N THR A 2 0.72 -5.27 4.53
CA THR A 2 0.85 -4.72 5.89
C THR A 2 2.29 -4.50 6.34
N ASN A 3 3.17 -5.49 6.16
CA ASN A 3 4.58 -5.37 6.54
C ASN A 3 5.31 -4.22 5.81
N ASN A 4 4.96 -3.97 4.54
CA ASN A 4 5.54 -2.88 3.77
C ASN A 4 5.14 -1.51 4.35
N LEU A 5 3.87 -1.35 4.73
CA LEU A 5 3.39 -0.12 5.36
C LEU A 5 3.99 0.06 6.76
N LEU A 6 4.14 -1.02 7.53
CA LEU A 6 4.79 -0.98 8.84
C LEU A 6 6.24 -0.51 8.73
N HIS A 7 6.99 -1.08 7.78
CA HIS A 7 8.38 -0.70 7.54
C HIS A 7 8.50 0.76 7.09
N LYS A 8 7.59 1.23 6.23
CA LYS A 8 7.53 2.63 5.80
C LYS A 8 7.20 3.57 6.94
N HIS A 9 6.18 3.24 7.74
CA HIS A 9 5.85 4.02 8.93
C HIS A 9 7.07 4.13 9.84
N ASN A 10 7.76 3.03 10.14
CA ASN A 10 8.93 3.05 11.02
C ASN A 10 10.17 3.75 10.42
N THR A 11 10.19 3.96 9.10
CA THR A 11 11.26 4.72 8.42
C THR A 11 10.96 6.21 8.39
N ILE A 12 9.68 6.57 8.22
CA ILE A 12 9.23 7.97 8.11
C ILE A 12 8.98 8.57 9.49
N SER A 13 8.31 7.84 10.36
CA SER A 13 7.98 8.21 11.73
C SER A 13 9.10 7.76 12.67
N CYS A 14 9.46 8.62 13.63
CA CYS A 14 10.37 8.26 14.71
C CYS A 14 9.76 7.25 15.71
N ASN A 15 8.45 7.02 15.64
CA ASN A 15 7.73 6.08 16.50
C ASN A 15 7.65 4.71 15.83
N LYS A 16 8.12 3.67 16.53
CA LYS A 16 8.01 2.29 16.06
C LYS A 16 6.63 1.73 16.41
N LEU A 17 5.86 1.40 15.38
CA LEU A 17 4.66 0.59 15.51
C LEU A 17 5.02 -0.88 15.26
N THR A 18 4.39 -1.76 16.04
CA THR A 18 4.46 -3.21 15.85
C THR A 18 3.04 -3.74 15.90
N THR A 19 2.63 -4.42 14.83
CA THR A 19 1.29 -5.00 14.72
C THR A 19 1.39 -6.31 13.97
N GLN A 20 0.80 -7.36 14.53
CA GLN A 20 0.71 -8.68 13.87
C GLN A 20 -0.59 -8.82 13.07
N ASP A 21 -1.56 -7.94 13.32
CA ASP A 21 -2.88 -7.99 12.71
C ASP A 21 -2.92 -7.43 11.28
N THR A 22 -3.89 -7.91 10.52
CA THR A 22 -4.24 -7.36 9.22
C THR A 22 -4.97 -6.03 9.39
N ILE A 23 -4.44 -4.97 8.77
CA ILE A 23 -5.06 -3.62 8.78
C ILE A 23 -6.19 -3.45 7.75
N PHE A 24 -6.26 -4.36 6.78
CA PHE A 24 -7.24 -4.31 5.71
C PHE A 24 -8.49 -5.10 6.11
N HIS A 25 -9.65 -4.49 5.95
CA HIS A 25 -10.94 -5.14 6.11
C HIS A 25 -11.36 -5.88 4.83
N CYS A 26 -11.26 -5.21 3.68
CA CYS A 26 -11.63 -5.76 2.38
C CYS A 26 -10.65 -5.30 1.29
N LEU A 27 -10.42 -6.17 0.30
CA LEU A 27 -9.56 -5.90 -0.85
C LEU A 27 -10.24 -6.42 -2.11
N SER A 28 -10.41 -5.56 -3.11
CA SER A 28 -11.07 -5.89 -4.37
C SER A 28 -10.24 -5.43 -5.55
N ILE A 29 -10.09 -6.31 -6.54
CA ILE A 29 -9.43 -5.98 -7.80
C ILE A 29 -10.47 -5.28 -8.69
N THR A 30 -10.14 -4.10 -9.20
CA THR A 30 -11.06 -3.26 -9.99
C THR A 30 -10.73 -3.25 -11.47
N ASN A 31 -9.56 -3.76 -11.87
CA ASN A 31 -9.17 -3.85 -13.27
C ASN A 31 -9.59 -5.19 -13.87
N ASN A 32 -10.15 -5.15 -15.08
CA ASN A 32 -10.58 -6.35 -15.82
C ASN A 32 -9.40 -7.18 -16.35
N LYS A 33 -8.26 -6.55 -16.62
CA LYS A 33 -7.04 -7.18 -17.14
C LYS A 33 -5.84 -6.70 -16.35
N THR A 34 -4.89 -7.60 -16.09
CA THR A 34 -3.62 -7.28 -15.43
C THR A 34 -2.91 -6.15 -16.17
N ILE A 35 -2.42 -5.18 -15.42
CA ILE A 35 -1.66 -4.05 -15.95
C ILE A 35 -0.21 -4.50 -16.05
N TYR A 36 0.33 -4.45 -17.27
CA TYR A 36 1.72 -4.76 -17.54
C TYR A 36 2.50 -3.47 -17.80
N ILE A 37 3.66 -3.33 -17.15
CA ILE A 37 4.51 -2.14 -17.24
C ILE A 37 5.93 -2.60 -17.54
N PRO A 38 6.47 -2.33 -18.74
CA PRO A 38 7.87 -2.66 -19.04
C PRO A 38 8.80 -1.83 -18.16
N TYR A 39 9.72 -2.48 -17.46
CA TYR A 39 10.68 -1.83 -16.59
C TYR A 39 12.05 -2.49 -16.68
N LYS A 40 13.04 -1.72 -17.16
CA LYS A 40 14.39 -2.20 -17.46
C LYS A 40 14.34 -3.44 -18.38
N LYS A 41 14.94 -4.55 -17.96
CA LYS A 41 15.01 -5.81 -18.72
C LYS A 41 13.83 -6.76 -18.43
N GLY A 42 12.77 -6.29 -17.77
CA GLY A 42 11.64 -7.13 -17.36
C GLY A 42 10.30 -6.42 -17.42
N LEU A 43 9.26 -7.12 -16.97
CA LEU A 43 7.89 -6.65 -16.93
C LEU A 43 7.40 -6.63 -15.49
N LEU A 44 6.83 -5.50 -15.07
CA LEU A 44 6.12 -5.39 -13.79
C LEU A 44 4.63 -5.65 -14.05
N LEU A 45 4.06 -6.52 -13.24
CA LEU A 45 2.65 -6.84 -13.28
C LEU A 45 1.97 -6.19 -12.08
N GLY A 46 0.85 -5.53 -12.32
CA GLY A 46 0.09 -4.82 -11.31
C GLY A 46 -1.40 -4.89 -11.54
N ASN A 47 -2.15 -4.59 -10.48
CA ASN A 47 -3.60 -4.53 -10.50
C ASN A 47 -4.06 -3.24 -9.80
N LYS A 48 -5.20 -2.69 -10.22
CA LYS A 48 -5.87 -1.61 -9.50
C LYS A 48 -6.67 -2.21 -8.36
N LEU A 49 -6.35 -1.81 -7.15
CA LEU A 49 -6.97 -2.33 -5.93
C LEU A 49 -7.88 -1.27 -5.33
N LYS A 50 -9.08 -1.67 -4.93
CA LYS A 50 -9.91 -0.94 -3.98
C LYS A 50 -9.73 -1.60 -2.62
N ILE A 51 -9.35 -0.82 -1.63
CA ILE A 51 -8.98 -1.32 -0.31
C ILE A 51 -9.85 -0.60 0.72
N GLN A 52 -10.47 -1.37 1.61
CA GLN A 52 -11.13 -0.85 2.80
C GLN A 52 -10.23 -1.14 4.00
N VAL A 53 -9.87 -0.09 4.73
CA VAL A 53 -9.03 -0.18 5.94
C VAL A 53 -9.94 -0.28 7.16
N LYS A 54 -9.50 -1.01 8.19
CA LYS A 54 -10.22 -1.08 9.47
C LYS A 54 -10.24 0.29 10.18
N GLU A 55 -11.21 0.49 11.05
CA GLU A 55 -11.41 1.75 11.79
C GLU A 55 -10.46 1.91 12.98
N ASP A 56 -9.62 0.91 13.26
CA ASP A 56 -8.65 0.98 14.36
C ASP A 56 -7.63 2.12 14.16
N ASP A 57 -7.20 2.77 15.25
CA ASP A 57 -6.24 3.88 15.21
C ASP A 57 -4.95 3.54 14.46
N ILE A 58 -4.42 2.33 14.68
CA ILE A 58 -3.20 1.84 14.02
C ILE A 58 -3.46 1.69 12.51
N SER A 59 -4.61 1.14 12.14
CA SER A 59 -5.00 0.90 10.75
C SER A 59 -5.17 2.23 10.01
N GLN A 60 -5.81 3.23 10.63
CA GLN A 60 -5.97 4.58 10.08
C GLN A 60 -4.64 5.34 9.96
N THR A 61 -3.75 5.18 10.95
CA THR A 61 -2.39 5.73 10.88
C THR A 61 -1.62 5.16 9.69
N LEU A 62 -1.67 3.84 9.50
CA LEU A 62 -1.02 3.17 8.37
C LEU A 62 -1.70 3.50 7.02
N ALA A 63 -3.01 3.73 7.00
CA ALA A 63 -3.70 4.24 5.82
C ALA A 63 -3.17 5.61 5.40
N THR A 64 -2.94 6.50 6.38
CA THR A 64 -2.37 7.83 6.13
C THR A 64 -0.96 7.72 5.53
N VAL A 65 -0.14 6.79 6.03
CA VAL A 65 1.17 6.48 5.42
C VAL A 65 1.00 5.93 4.01
N ALA A 66 0.01 5.09 3.75
CA ALA A 66 -0.28 4.58 2.41
C ALA A 66 -0.67 5.70 1.43
N LEU A 67 -1.42 6.71 1.89
CA LEU A 67 -1.78 7.88 1.09
C LEU A 67 -0.56 8.76 0.76
N GLY A 68 0.33 8.98 1.73
CA GLY A 68 1.52 9.81 1.53
C GLY A 68 2.66 9.11 0.78
N ALA A 69 3.01 7.88 1.20
CA ALA A 69 4.17 7.15 0.70
C ALA A 69 3.83 6.10 -0.36
N GLY A 70 2.55 5.80 -0.58
CA GLY A 70 2.06 4.73 -1.45
C GLY A 70 2.13 3.34 -0.80
N ILE A 71 1.37 2.39 -1.34
CA ILE A 71 1.33 0.98 -0.92
C ILE A 71 2.24 0.09 -1.78
N GLY A 72 2.85 -0.93 -1.18
CA GLY A 72 3.65 -1.90 -1.94
C GLY A 72 5.03 -1.35 -2.32
N GLU A 73 5.51 -1.75 -3.49
CA GLU A 73 6.90 -1.53 -3.90
C GLU A 73 7.03 -0.61 -5.11
N LYS A 74 8.25 -0.12 -5.32
CA LYS A 74 8.63 0.72 -6.46
C LYS A 74 7.85 2.04 -6.53
N ASN A 75 7.52 2.58 -5.37
CA ASN A 75 6.76 3.83 -5.26
C ASN A 75 7.49 5.04 -5.85
N SER A 76 8.82 5.01 -5.85
CA SER A 76 9.65 6.04 -6.50
C SER A 76 9.45 6.15 -8.01
N ILE A 77 8.89 5.13 -8.68
CA ILE A 77 8.55 5.16 -10.12
C ILE A 77 7.03 5.29 -10.36
N GLY A 78 6.27 5.72 -9.35
CA GLY A 78 4.83 5.98 -9.45
C GLY A 78 3.91 4.78 -9.20
N MET A 79 4.48 3.63 -8.80
CA MET A 79 3.67 2.44 -8.47
C MET A 79 3.06 2.56 -7.08
N GLY A 80 1.86 2.02 -6.88
CA GLY A 80 1.26 1.94 -5.55
C GLY A 80 0.72 3.27 -5.00
N PHE A 81 0.57 4.29 -5.85
CA PHE A 81 -0.14 5.52 -5.47
C PHE A 81 -1.57 5.20 -5.03
N CYS A 82 -2.00 5.82 -3.94
CA CYS A 82 -3.33 5.64 -3.36
C CYS A 82 -3.98 7.01 -3.20
N TYR A 83 -5.29 7.07 -3.36
CA TYR A 83 -6.09 8.23 -3.03
C TYR A 83 -7.21 7.80 -2.07
N GLY A 84 -7.51 8.66 -1.09
CA GLY A 84 -8.62 8.47 -0.16
C GLY A 84 -9.85 9.19 -0.69
N HIS A 85 -11.00 8.58 -0.52
CA HIS A 85 -12.31 9.14 -0.81
C HIS A 85 -13.27 8.81 0.34
#